data_AF-A0A2H9R6E0-F1
#
_entry.id   AF-A0A2H9R6E0-F1
#
_cell.length_a   1.000
_cell.length_b   1.000
_cell.length_c   1.000
_cell.angle_alpha   90.00
_cell.angle_beta   90.00
_cell.angle_gamma   90.00
#
_symmetry.space_group_name_H-M   'P 1'
#
loop_
_entity.id
_entity.type
_entity.pdbx_description
1 polymer ?
#
loop_
_entity_poly.entity_id
_entity_poly.type
_entity_poly.pdbx_seq_one_letter_code
_entity_poly.pdbx_strand_id
1 'polypeptide(L)' 'MKPYRKNCEGYFMRDRKVLAKERGKYVEFPGDGVEEDIGDGLIRETLEETGYKVGNLKKLGVLHF' A
#
# COMPACT_ATOMS: atom_id res chain seq x y z
N MET A 1 -7.13 -13.86 21.76
CA MET A 1 -6.66 -12.69 20.99
C MET A 1 -6.42 -13.18 19.56
N LYS A 2 -7.09 -12.64 18.55
CA LYS A 2 -6.78 -12.99 17.15
C LYS A 2 -5.41 -12.37 16.80
N PRO A 3 -4.54 -13.05 16.06
CA PRO A 3 -3.24 -12.49 15.69
C PRO A 3 -3.42 -11.21 14.88
N TYR A 4 -2.55 -10.22 15.08
CA TYR A 4 -2.49 -9.02 14.24
C TYR A 4 -2.22 -9.44 12.78
N ARG A 5 -3.03 -8.96 11.84
CA ARG A 5 -2.81 -9.18 10.40
C ARG A 5 -1.67 -8.29 9.95
N LYS A 6 -0.65 -8.86 9.28
CA LYS A 6 0.39 -8.07 8.61
C LYS A 6 -0.26 -7.24 7.52
N ASN A 7 0.14 -5.98 7.34
CA ASN A 7 -0.29 -5.14 6.23
C ASN A 7 0.88 -4.50 5.49
N CYS A 8 0.58 -3.99 4.31
CA CYS A 8 1.44 -3.10 3.55
C CYS A 8 0.68 -1.81 3.22
N GLU A 9 1.42 -0.72 3.02
CA GLU A 9 0.88 0.55 2.54
C GLU A 9 1.92 1.20 1.63
N GLY A 10 1.49 1.67 0.47
CA GLY A 10 2.35 2.21 -0.58
C GLY A 10 2.20 3.70 -0.80
N TYR A 11 3.34 4.39 -0.84
CA TYR A 11 3.41 5.82 -1.15
C TYR A 11 4.04 6.02 -2.53
N PHE A 12 3.21 6.18 -3.56
CA PHE A 12 3.68 6.32 -4.94
C PHE A 12 3.60 7.77 -5.39
N MET A 13 4.76 8.37 -5.66
CA MET A 13 4.87 9.78 -6.06
C MET A 13 5.24 9.94 -7.53
N ARG A 14 4.59 10.89 -8.21
CA ARG A 14 4.92 11.34 -9.57
C ARG A 14 4.57 12.81 -9.71
N ASP A 15 5.47 13.61 -10.28
CA ASP A 15 5.24 15.04 -10.57
C ASP A 15 4.72 15.86 -9.36
N ARG A 16 5.29 15.59 -8.16
CA ARG A 16 4.87 16.18 -6.86
C ARG A 16 3.43 15.86 -6.44
N LYS A 17 2.85 14.80 -6.99
CA LYS A 17 1.54 14.24 -6.59
C LYS A 17 1.73 12.84 -6.03
N VAL A 18 0.85 12.43 -5.13
CA VAL A 18 0.82 11.08 -4.54
C VAL A 18 -0.42 10.33 -5.00
N LEU A 19 -0.29 9.04 -5.26
CA LEU A 19 -1.41 8.15 -5.54
C LEU A 19 -2.15 7.83 -4.24
N ALA A 20 -3.43 8.19 -4.18
CA ALA A 20 -4.33 7.83 -3.10
C ALA A 20 -5.77 7.78 -3.63
N LYS A 21 -6.64 7.06 -2.94
CA LYS A 21 -8.06 6.94 -3.22
C LYS A 21 -8.85 7.82 -2.26
N GLU A 22 -9.72 8.66 -2.81
CA GLU A 22 -10.60 9.50 -1.99
C GLU A 22 -11.75 8.65 -1.39
N ARG A 23 -11.92 8.74 -0.07
CA ARG A 23 -12.97 8.06 0.70
C ARG A 23 -13.85 9.07 1.42
N GLY A 24 -14.25 10.14 0.73
CA GLY A 24 -15.14 11.19 1.22
C GLY A 24 -14.56 12.07 2.33
N LYS A 25 -14.22 11.49 3.50
CA LYS A 25 -13.66 12.22 4.66
C LYS A 25 -12.16 12.01 4.87
N TYR A 26 -11.59 10.99 4.25
CA TYR A 26 -10.16 10.69 4.32
C TYR A 26 -9.68 10.19 2.96
N VAL A 27 -8.36 10.07 2.84
CA VAL A 27 -7.71 9.43 1.70
C VAL A 27 -7.10 8.12 2.16
N GLU A 28 -7.13 7.13 1.29
CA GLU A 28 -6.58 5.79 1.51
C GLU A 28 -5.43 5.60 0.54
N PHE A 29 -4.26 5.22 1.05
CA PHE A 29 -3.12 4.86 0.22
C PHE A 29 -3.25 3.39 -0.20
N PRO A 30 -2.72 3.00 -1.37
CA PRO A 30 -2.86 1.61 -1.81
C PRO A 30 -2.18 0.63 -0.87
N GLY A 31 -2.85 -0.49 -0.60
CA GLY A 31 -2.36 -1.58 0.24
C GLY A 31 -3.41 -2.13 1.19
N ASP A 32 -3.25 -3.39 1.56
CA ASP A 32 -4.08 -4.08 2.54
C ASP A 32 -3.22 -5.14 3.29
N GLY A 33 -3.88 -5.99 4.05
CA GLY A 33 -3.26 -7.10 4.74
C GLY A 33 -2.70 -8.16 3.78
N VAL A 34 -1.45 -8.54 4.00
CA VAL A 34 -0.70 -9.46 3.13
C VAL A 34 -0.27 -10.69 3.92
N GLU A 35 -0.31 -11.84 3.26
CA GLU A 35 0.24 -13.11 3.78
C GLU A 35 1.58 -13.45 3.11
N GLU A 36 1.83 -12.86 1.94
CA GLU A 36 3.01 -12.96 1.10
C GLU A 36 4.13 -11.97 1.48
N ASP A 37 5.17 -11.89 0.63
CA ASP A 37 6.17 -10.82 0.74
C ASP A 37 5.52 -9.44 0.60
N ILE A 38 5.96 -8.48 1.42
CA ILE A 38 5.37 -7.13 1.48
C ILE A 38 5.45 -6.43 0.12
N GLY A 39 6.54 -6.63 -0.63
CA GLY A 39 6.73 -6.01 -1.93
C GLY A 39 5.76 -6.57 -2.97
N ASP A 40 5.65 -7.89 -3.05
CA ASP A 40 4.75 -8.56 -4.00
C ASP A 40 3.29 -8.24 -3.70
N GLY A 41 2.89 -8.29 -2.42
CA GLY A 41 1.55 -7.94 -1.99
C GLY A 41 1.21 -6.48 -2.31
N LEU A 42 2.12 -5.54 -2.06
CA LEU A 42 1.88 -4.14 -2.37
C LEU A 42 1.74 -3.87 -3.89
N ILE A 43 2.53 -4.55 -4.72
CA ILE A 43 2.41 -4.44 -6.19
C ILE A 43 1.04 -4.96 -6.64
N ARG A 44 0.60 -6.11 -6.11
CA ARG A 44 -0.69 -6.73 -6.41
C ARG A 44 -1.85 -5.81 -5.99
N GLU A 45 -1.88 -5.38 -4.73
CA GLU A 45 -2.94 -4.50 -4.20
C GLU A 45 -3.03 -3.18 -5.00
N THR A 46 -1.88 -2.55 -5.28
CA THR A 46 -1.88 -1.29 -6.04
C THR A 46 -2.49 -1.47 -7.44
N LEU A 47 -2.21 -2.58 -8.11
CA LEU A 47 -2.78 -2.89 -9.41
C LEU A 47 -4.30 -3.14 -9.31
N GLU A 48 -4.74 -3.92 -8.33
CA GLU A 48 -6.15 -4.26 -8.12
C GLU A 48 -7.00 -3.03 -7.76
N GLU A 49 -6.49 -2.14 -6.92
CA GLU A 49 -7.24 -0.99 -6.41
C GLU A 49 -7.25 0.22 -7.34
N THR A 50 -6.19 0.39 -8.13
CA THR A 50 -5.95 1.63 -8.89
C THR A 50 -5.76 1.40 -10.39
N GLY A 51 -5.49 0.16 -10.83
CA GLY A 51 -5.13 -0.16 -12.21
C GLY A 51 -3.69 0.23 -12.61
N TYR A 52 -2.91 0.81 -11.70
CA TYR A 52 -1.53 1.23 -11.98
C TYR A 52 -0.53 0.13 -11.66
N LYS A 53 0.45 -0.05 -12.57
CA LYS A 53 1.60 -0.91 -12.35
C LYS A 53 2.71 -0.12 -11.66
N VAL A 54 3.17 -0.60 -10.52
CA VAL A 54 4.25 -0.02 -9.73
C VAL A 54 5.42 -1.00 -9.64
N GLY A 55 6.62 -0.49 -9.34
CA GLY A 55 7.84 -1.28 -9.22
C GLY A 55 8.96 -0.47 -8.55
N ASN A 56 10.15 -1.05 -8.44
CA ASN A 56 11.30 -0.45 -7.74
C ASN A 56 10.94 0.03 -6.32
N LEU A 57 10.25 -0.83 -5.57
CA LEU A 57 9.80 -0.51 -4.22
C LEU A 57 11.00 -0.30 -3.28
N LYS A 58 10.88 0.70 -2.40
CA LYS A 58 11.84 0.96 -1.33
C LYS A 58 11.11 0.91 0.01
N LYS A 59 11.63 0.13 0.95
CA LYS A 59 11.11 0.09 2.31
C LYS A 59 11.33 1.42 3.02
N LEU A 60 10.25 2.06 3.46
CA LEU A 60 10.29 3.32 4.20
C LEU A 60 10.38 3.09 5.72
N GLY A 61 9.69 2.08 6.24
CA GLY A 61 9.65 1.77 7.67
C GLY A 61 8.71 0.62 7.99
N VAL A 62 8.60 0.30 9.27
CA VAL A 62 7.59 -0.63 9.81
C VAL A 62 7.01 0.02 11.06
N LEU A 63 5.68 0.02 11.17
CA LEU A 63 4.99 0.44 12.38
C LEU A 63 4.75 -0.80 13.26
N HIS A 64 5.14 -0.71 14.53
CA HIS A 64 4.92 -1.75 15.53
C HIS A 64 3.88 -1.26 16.54
N PHE A 65 2.91 -2.12 16.87
CA PHE A 65 1.87 -1.87 17.87
C PHE A 65 2.08 -2.78 19.09
#